data_AF-D5G870-F1
#
_entry.id   AF-D5G870-F1
#
_cell.length_a   1.000
_cell.length_b   1.000
_cell.length_c   1.000
_cell.angle_alpha   90.00
_cell.angle_beta   90.00
_cell.angle_gamma   90.00
#
_symmetry.space_group_name_H-M   'P 1'
#
loop_
_entity.id
_entity.type
_entity.pdbx_description
1 polymer ?
#
loop_
_entity_poly.entity_id
_entity_poly.type
_entity_poly.pdbx_seq_one_letter_code
_entity_poly.pdbx_strand_id
1 'polypeptide(L)'
;MSVDDLKKLNKNKKLIKKLARKYDAFLIKQIPRLLGPGLSKAGKFPTPISHAEDLAQKVNDVKCTIKFQLKKVLCLGVAVGNVGMTEDQLIGNIMLAINYLVSLLKKGWQNVGSLTIKASMSPPKRLY
;
A
#
# COMPACT_ATOMS: atom_id res chain seq x y z
N MET A 1 14.66 -18.69 -6.09
CA MET A 1 13.57 -19.09 -6.98
C MET A 1 13.94 -18.64 -8.38
N SER A 2 14.09 -19.55 -9.33
CA SER A 2 14.43 -19.20 -10.71
C SER A 2 13.19 -18.68 -11.47
N VAL A 3 13.39 -18.06 -12.64
CA VAL A 3 12.30 -17.56 -13.50
C VAL A 3 11.40 -18.71 -13.98
N ASP A 4 11.96 -19.92 -14.12
CA ASP A 4 11.24 -21.12 -14.55
C ASP A 4 10.31 -21.69 -13.46
N ASP A 5 10.70 -21.55 -12.19
CA ASP A 5 9.84 -21.90 -11.06
C ASP A 5 8.63 -20.96 -10.96
N LEU A 6 8.83 -19.66 -11.26
CA LEU A 6 7.77 -18.65 -11.30
C LEU A 6 6.76 -18.90 -12.43
N LYS A 7 7.20 -19.43 -13.59
CA LYS A 7 6.31 -19.87 -14.68
C LYS A 7 5.47 -21.08 -14.29
N LYS A 8 6.06 -22.07 -13.61
CA LYS A 8 5.35 -23.25 -13.10
C LYS A 8 4.29 -22.87 -12.05
N LEU A 9 4.58 -21.87 -11.23
CA LEU A 9 3.65 -21.32 -10.23
C LEU A 9 2.41 -20.67 -10.83
N ASN A 10 2.47 -20.12 -12.06
CA ASN A 10 1.30 -19.50 -12.71
C ASN A 10 0.16 -20.50 -12.98
N LYS A 11 0.49 -21.78 -13.19
CA LYS A 11 -0.53 -22.84 -13.39
C LYS A 11 -1.35 -23.11 -12.13
N ASN A 12 -0.82 -22.81 -10.94
CA ASN A 12 -1.42 -23.15 -9.66
C ASN A 12 -1.98 -21.93 -8.91
N LYS A 13 -3.26 -21.61 -9.15
CA LYS A 13 -3.97 -20.49 -8.50
C LYS A 13 -3.91 -20.51 -6.96
N LYS A 14 -3.84 -21.68 -6.32
CA LYS A 14 -3.76 -21.81 -4.85
C LYS A 14 -2.41 -21.33 -4.30
N LEU A 15 -1.30 -21.71 -4.95
CA LEU A 15 0.04 -21.30 -4.52
C LEU A 15 0.28 -19.81 -4.75
N ILE A 16 -0.25 -19.26 -5.85
CA ILE A 16 -0.22 -17.82 -6.11
C ILE A 16 -0.97 -17.05 -5.02
N LYS A 17 -2.17 -17.51 -4.61
CA LYS A 17 -2.90 -16.89 -3.49
C LYS A 17 -2.14 -16.98 -2.16
N LYS A 18 -1.42 -18.09 -1.91
CA LYS A 18 -0.60 -18.24 -0.70
C LYS A 18 0.60 -17.29 -0.70
N LEU A 19 1.29 -17.14 -1.83
CA LEU A 19 2.38 -16.18 -2.01
C LEU A 19 1.91 -14.73 -1.92
N ALA A 20 0.78 -14.41 -2.55
CA ALA A 20 0.16 -13.09 -2.48
C ALA A 20 -0.34 -12.75 -1.07
N ARG A 21 -0.62 -13.72 -0.19
CA ARG A 21 -0.91 -13.45 1.22
C ARG A 21 0.35 -13.27 2.07
N LYS A 22 1.45 -13.93 1.70
CA LYS A 22 2.70 -13.93 2.48
C LYS A 22 3.52 -12.65 2.29
N TYR A 23 3.48 -12.02 1.12
CA TYR A 23 4.28 -10.84 0.80
C TYR A 23 3.42 -9.69 0.32
N ASP A 24 3.64 -8.48 0.84
CA ASP A 24 2.87 -7.27 0.50
C ASP A 24 3.41 -6.50 -0.71
N ALA A 25 4.72 -6.54 -0.93
CA ALA A 25 5.37 -5.92 -2.06
C ALA A 25 6.22 -6.92 -2.84
N PHE A 26 6.18 -6.80 -4.17
CA PHE A 26 7.01 -7.57 -5.09
C PHE A 26 7.92 -6.63 -5.86
N LEU A 27 9.22 -6.92 -5.83
CA LEU A 27 10.27 -6.04 -6.35
C LEU A 27 10.97 -6.64 -7.57
N ILE A 28 10.21 -7.20 -8.53
CA ILE A 28 10.76 -7.92 -9.69
C ILE A 28 10.12 -7.41 -10.99
N LYS A 29 10.96 -6.99 -11.95
CA LYS A 29 10.57 -6.41 -13.26
C LYS A 29 9.69 -7.33 -14.13
N GLN A 30 9.87 -8.65 -14.06
CA GLN A 30 9.19 -9.60 -14.97
C GLN A 30 7.82 -10.12 -14.45
N ILE A 31 7.45 -9.79 -13.21
CA ILE A 31 6.22 -10.28 -12.58
C ILE A 31 4.93 -9.90 -13.34
N PRO A 32 4.77 -8.69 -13.90
CA PRO A 32 3.54 -8.33 -14.61
C PRO A 32 3.23 -9.27 -15.78
N ARG A 33 4.26 -9.75 -16.49
CA ARG A 33 4.12 -10.68 -17.62
C ARG A 33 3.83 -12.12 -17.17
N LEU A 34 4.44 -12.56 -16.07
CA LEU A 34 4.40 -13.97 -15.64
C LEU A 34 3.25 -14.31 -14.70
N LEU A 35 2.84 -13.37 -13.83
CA LEU A 35 1.89 -13.58 -12.74
C LEU A 35 0.79 -12.50 -12.70
N GLY A 36 0.64 -11.73 -13.79
CA GLY A 36 -0.25 -10.57 -13.90
C GLY A 36 -1.69 -10.83 -13.40
N PRO A 37 -2.42 -11.86 -13.85
CA PRO A 37 -3.81 -12.06 -13.47
C PRO A 37 -3.99 -12.37 -11.97
N GLY A 38 -3.06 -13.13 -11.38
CA GLY A 38 -3.14 -13.56 -9.99
C GLY A 38 -2.78 -12.45 -9.00
N LEU A 39 -1.76 -11.64 -9.33
CA LEU A 39 -1.26 -10.57 -8.47
C LEU A 39 -2.03 -9.26 -8.63
N SER A 40 -2.53 -8.97 -9.84
CA SER A 40 -3.42 -7.82 -10.08
C SER A 40 -4.73 -7.96 -9.29
N LYS A 41 -5.34 -9.15 -9.29
CA LYS A 41 -6.53 -9.43 -8.47
C LYS A 41 -6.29 -9.31 -6.96
N ALA A 42 -5.04 -9.48 -6.52
CA ALA A 42 -4.64 -9.30 -5.13
C ALA A 42 -4.28 -7.85 -4.77
N GLY A 43 -4.24 -6.93 -5.74
CA GLY A 43 -3.84 -5.53 -5.52
C GLY A 43 -2.35 -5.32 -5.25
N LYS A 44 -1.51 -6.36 -5.44
CA LYS A 44 -0.08 -6.33 -5.13
C LYS A 44 0.74 -6.08 -6.38
N PHE A 45 0.60 -4.87 -6.92
CA PHE A 45 1.31 -4.48 -8.14
C PHE A 45 2.81 -4.28 -7.86
N PRO A 46 3.71 -4.88 -8.66
CA PRO A 46 5.13 -4.82 -8.40
C PRO A 46 5.68 -3.41 -8.67
N THR A 47 6.52 -2.93 -7.76
CA THR A 47 7.33 -1.74 -7.97
C THR A 47 8.57 -2.14 -8.76
N PRO A 48 8.82 -1.56 -9.95
CA PRO A 48 10.02 -1.88 -10.72
C PRO A 48 11.26 -1.37 -9.98
N ILE A 49 12.29 -2.22 -9.86
CA ILE A 49 13.61 -1.85 -9.33
C ILE A 49 14.59 -1.69 -10.49
N SER A 50 15.32 -0.58 -10.51
CA SER A 50 16.46 -0.42 -11.43
C SER A 50 17.70 -1.14 -10.87
N HIS A 51 18.60 -1.63 -11.73
CA HIS A 51 19.82 -2.31 -11.27
C HIS A 51 20.82 -1.38 -10.56
N ALA A 52 20.58 -0.07 -10.65
CA ALA A 52 21.44 0.97 -10.07
C ALA A 52 21.03 1.39 -8.65
N GLU A 53 19.90 0.89 -8.12
CA GLU A 53 19.37 1.31 -6.82
C GLU A 53 19.67 0.25 -5.75
N ASP A 54 19.96 0.70 -4.53
CA ASP A 54 20.11 -0.19 -3.38
C ASP A 54 18.74 -0.80 -3.00
N LEU A 55 18.71 -2.14 -2.93
CA LEU A 55 17.52 -2.89 -2.53
C LEU A 55 17.11 -2.56 -1.08
N ALA A 56 18.06 -2.32 -0.18
CA ALA A 56 17.74 -2.08 1.23
C ALA A 56 16.96 -0.76 1.41
N GLN A 57 17.41 0.30 0.73
CA GLN A 57 16.72 1.59 0.71
C GLN A 57 15.32 1.49 0.11
N LYS A 58 15.21 0.85 -1.07
CA LYS A 58 13.90 0.70 -1.75
C LYS A 58 12.90 -0.12 -0.92
N VAL A 59 13.37 -1.11 -0.17
CA VAL A 59 12.52 -1.89 0.75
C VAL A 59 12.02 -1.00 1.89
N ASN A 60 12.87 -0.15 2.46
CA ASN A 60 12.46 0.78 3.51
C ASN A 60 11.49 1.83 2.96
N ASP A 61 11.71 2.37 1.78
CA ASP A 61 10.77 3.31 1.14
C ASP A 61 9.40 2.67 0.93
N VAL A 62 9.36 1.44 0.42
CA VAL A 62 8.09 0.73 0.21
C VAL A 62 7.39 0.39 1.53
N LYS A 63 8.14 0.14 2.62
CA LYS A 63 7.57 -0.05 3.97
C LYS A 63 7.00 1.24 4.54
N CYS A 64 7.66 2.37 4.30
CA CYS A 64 7.24 3.68 4.79
C CYS A 64 6.18 4.33 3.90
N THR A 65 6.00 3.85 2.67
CA THR A 65 5.02 4.40 1.72
C THR A 65 3.65 3.78 1.93
N ILE A 66 2.65 4.65 2.09
CA ILE A 66 1.26 4.23 2.22
C ILE A 66 0.53 4.45 0.89
N LYS A 67 -0.15 3.40 0.39
CA LYS A 67 -0.91 3.47 -0.87
C LYS A 67 -2.36 3.84 -0.61
N PHE A 68 -2.80 4.97 -1.15
CA PHE A 68 -4.21 5.33 -1.24
C PHE A 68 -4.82 4.69 -2.49
N GLN A 69 -5.75 3.76 -2.31
CA GLN A 69 -6.51 3.18 -3.43
C GLN A 69 -8.01 3.34 -3.20
N LEU A 70 -8.61 4.26 -3.96
CA LEU A 70 -10.06 4.32 -4.11
C LEU A 70 -10.53 3.08 -4.87
N LYS A 71 -11.31 2.25 -4.18
CA LYS A 71 -12.12 1.20 -4.81
C LYS A 71 -13.52 1.75 -5.08
N LYS A 72 -14.51 0.87 -5.21
CA LYS A 72 -15.93 1.22 -5.41
C LYS A 72 -16.62 1.78 -4.15
N VAL A 73 -15.86 2.16 -3.11
CA VAL A 73 -16.36 2.64 -1.82
C VAL A 73 -15.72 3.99 -1.52
N LEU A 74 -16.51 4.91 -0.98
CA LEU A 74 -16.13 6.30 -0.69
C LEU A 74 -15.27 6.44 0.58
N CYS A 75 -15.28 5.44 1.47
CA CYS A 75 -14.49 5.43 2.69
C CYS A 75 -13.13 4.77 2.46
N LEU A 76 -12.06 5.43 2.89
CA LEU A 76 -10.68 4.93 2.85
C LEU A 76 -10.16 4.79 4.28
N GLY A 77 -9.67 3.60 4.61
CA GLY A 77 -8.98 3.35 5.87
C GLY A 77 -7.48 3.23 5.60
N VAL A 78 -6.68 4.07 6.25
CA VAL A 78 -5.24 4.14 6.03
C VAL A 78 -4.51 4.14 7.37
N ALA A 79 -3.45 3.33 7.50
CA ALA A 79 -2.61 3.29 8.68
C ALA A 79 -1.53 4.37 8.58
N VAL A 80 -1.52 5.31 9.52
CA VAL A 80 -0.67 6.52 9.48
C VAL A 80 0.40 6.52 10.59
N GLY A 81 0.38 5.53 11.50
CA GLY A 81 1.35 5.43 12.57
C GLY A 81 1.37 4.07 13.29
N ASN A 82 2.46 3.84 14.02
CA ASN A 82 2.67 2.67 14.88
C ASN A 82 2.77 3.10 16.35
N VAL A 83 2.58 2.17 17.29
CA VAL A 83 2.59 2.42 18.74
C VAL A 83 3.94 2.98 19.24
N GLY A 84 5.04 2.72 18.53
CA GLY A 84 6.38 3.21 18.89
C GLY A 84 6.75 4.60 18.34
N MET A 85 5.84 5.31 17.66
CA MET A 85 6.10 6.67 17.16
C MET A 85 5.78 7.72 18.23
N THR A 86 6.50 8.84 18.22
CA THR A 86 6.19 9.98 19.10
C THR A 86 4.97 10.75 18.60
N GLU A 87 4.33 11.51 19.49
CA GLU A 87 3.13 12.29 19.16
C GLU A 87 3.35 13.27 18.01
N ASP A 88 4.50 13.96 17.99
CA ASP A 88 4.86 14.88 16.91
C ASP A 88 4.99 14.19 15.55
N GLN A 89 5.59 12.99 15.51
CA GLN A 89 5.71 12.20 14.29
C GLN A 89 4.33 11.75 13.80
N LEU A 90 3.45 11.35 14.71
CA LEU A 90 2.07 10.98 14.38
C LEU A 90 1.31 12.17 13.79
N ILE A 91 1.40 13.34 14.42
CA ILE A 91 0.74 14.57 13.96
C ILE A 91 1.25 14.96 12.56
N GLY A 92 2.57 14.92 12.35
CA GLY A 92 3.19 15.18 11.05
C GLY A 92 2.71 14.22 9.97
N ASN A 93 2.69 12.91 10.26
CA ASN A 93 2.21 11.89 9.34
C ASN A 93 0.72 12.06 9.01
N ILE A 94 -0.12 12.38 10.00
CA ILE A 94 -1.56 12.63 9.81
C ILE A 94 -1.79 13.82 8.88
N MET A 95 -1.11 14.94 9.13
CA MET A 95 -1.22 16.12 8.26
C MET A 95 -0.74 15.82 6.84
N LEU A 96 0.38 15.13 6.68
CA LEU A 96 0.92 14.76 5.38
C LEU A 96 -0.05 13.85 4.60
N ALA A 97 -0.64 12.86 5.28
CA ALA A 97 -1.64 11.96 4.70
C ALA A 97 -2.89 12.70 4.23
N ILE A 98 -3.42 13.63 5.04
CA ILE A 98 -4.61 14.41 4.71
C ILE A 98 -4.32 15.35 3.53
N ASN A 99 -3.21 16.10 3.59
CA ASN A 99 -2.84 17.04 2.54
C ASN A 99 -2.59 16.33 1.20
N TYR A 100 -1.92 15.17 1.23
CA TYR A 100 -1.72 14.36 0.04
C TYR A 100 -3.06 13.87 -0.55
N LEU A 101 -3.98 13.38 0.29
CA LEU A 101 -5.29 12.94 -0.17
C LEU A 101 -6.11 14.08 -0.79
N VAL A 102 -6.12 15.25 -0.16
CA VAL A 102 -6.82 16.45 -0.66
C VAL A 102 -6.27 16.88 -2.02
N SER A 103 -4.94 16.81 -2.21
CA SER A 103 -4.28 17.17 -3.47
C SER A 103 -4.69 16.29 -4.66
N LEU A 104 -5.09 15.03 -4.38
CA LEU A 104 -5.54 14.09 -5.42
C LEU A 104 -7.00 14.34 -5.85
N LEU A 105 -7.79 15.08 -5.07
CA LEU A 105 -9.21 15.31 -5.33
C LEU A 105 -9.40 16.59 -6.15
N LYS A 106 -10.11 16.50 -7.29
CA LYS A 106 -10.34 17.64 -8.21
C LYS A 106 -11.00 18.88 -7.57
N LYS A 107 -11.74 18.72 -6.46
CA LYS A 107 -12.39 19.81 -5.70
C LYS A 107 -11.79 20.00 -4.30
N GLY A 108 -10.65 19.38 -4.02
CA GLY A 108 -9.97 19.43 -2.73
C GLY A 108 -10.91 19.13 -1.55
N TRP A 109 -10.94 20.04 -0.57
CA TRP A 109 -11.72 19.94 0.67
C TRP A 109 -13.23 19.83 0.47
N GLN A 110 -13.80 20.37 -0.62
CA GLN A 110 -15.23 20.24 -0.89
C GLN A 110 -15.65 18.79 -1.18
N ASN A 111 -14.70 17.92 -1.54
CA ASN A 111 -14.94 16.52 -1.81
C ASN A 111 -14.64 15.62 -0.59
N VAL A 112 -14.30 16.21 0.55
CA VAL A 112 -14.04 15.53 1.82
C VAL A 112 -15.28 15.68 2.70
N GLY A 113 -15.99 14.57 2.96
CA GLY A 113 -17.22 14.60 3.76
C GLY A 113 -16.97 14.55 5.28
N SER A 114 -16.08 13.66 5.73
CA SER A 114 -15.65 13.59 7.12
C SER A 114 -14.27 12.95 7.26
N LEU A 115 -13.54 13.35 8.29
CA LEU A 115 -12.24 12.80 8.68
C LEU A 115 -12.36 12.25 10.11
N THR A 116 -12.15 10.95 10.25
CA THR A 116 -12.18 10.26 11.55
C THR A 116 -10.85 9.58 11.81
N ILE A 117 -10.30 9.81 12.99
CA ILE A 117 -9.11 9.13 13.49
C ILE A 117 -9.55 8.12 14.53
N LYS A 118 -9.07 6.88 14.38
CA LYS A 118 -9.23 5.84 15.38
C LYS A 118 -7.91 5.14 15.62
N ALA A 119 -7.63 4.78 16.87
CA ALA A 119 -6.58 3.82 17.19
C ALA A 119 -7.17 2.40 17.18
N SER A 120 -6.32 1.38 17.31
CA SER A 120 -6.75 -0.03 17.31
C SER A 120 -7.73 -0.37 18.44
N MET A 121 -7.66 0.34 19.57
CA MET A 121 -8.45 0.07 20.79
C MET A 121 -9.22 1.28 21.33
N SER A 122 -9.11 2.45 20.69
CA SER A 122 -9.75 3.68 21.19
C SER A 122 -11.05 3.98 20.43
N PRO A 123 -12.00 4.71 21.05
CA PRO A 123 -13.14 5.24 20.33
C PRO A 123 -12.68 6.18 19.20
N PRO A 124 -13.40 6.22 18.07
CA PRO A 124 -13.08 7.12 16.97
C PRO A 124 -13.31 8.58 17.37
N LYS A 125 -12.36 9.45 17.06
CA LYS A 125 -12.49 10.91 17.19
C LYS A 125 -12.65 11.52 15.80
N ARG A 126 -13.66 12.35 15.63
CA ARG A 126 -13.92 13.07 14.38
C ARG A 126 -13.16 14.40 14.39
N LEU A 127 -12.42 14.68 13.32
CA LEU A 127 -11.72 15.94 13.12
C LEU A 127 -12.50 16.89 12.19
N TYR A 128 -13.21 16.34 11.20
CA TYR A 128 -14.01 17.07 10.19
C TYR A 128 -15.24 16.24 9.82
#